data_AF-A0A498J3D1-F1
#
_entry.id   AF-A0A498J3D1-F1
#
_cell.length_a   1.000
_cell.length_b   1.000
_cell.length_c   1.000
_cell.angle_alpha   90.00
_cell.angle_beta   90.00
_cell.angle_gamma   90.00
#
_symmetry.space_group_name_H-M   'P 1'
#
loop_
_entity.id
_entity.type
_entity.pdbx_description
1 polymer ?
#
loop_
_entity_poly.entity_id
_entity_poly.type
_entity_poly.pdbx_seq_one_letter_code
_entity_poly.pdbx_strand_id
1 'polypeptide(L)'
;MGFLFLPMIRSVPKFVSFATLLVFVLSCTSTFIATEAYDPLDPNGNITIKWDILSWTPDGYVASVTLFNFQKYRHIQAPGWLLGWTWAKKEIIWNMVGGETTDQGDCSKFKTTIPHCCDKTPTIVDLLPGTPYNQQYANCCKGGVLSSWVQDPVNAAASFQISVGQAGTTNKTVRLPKNFTLNTPGPGYTCGPANVVKPTQFISPDKRRVTQARSNRSYPLFVTVTWNVTCTYSQFLAQATPTCCVSLSSFYNDTVVPCQTCSCGCQSNATHPGSCVESNSPYLASVVSASNKHSYTPLVRCTNHMCPIRVHWHVKENYQQYWRVKITVTNFNYRMNYSDWNLVVQHPNFDNLTQIFSYNYKSITPYGRINDTAMLWGVKFYNDVLMQSGPLGNVQSELLFQKGEAFTFDKGWAFPRRVYFNGDNCVMPPPDAYPRLPNSGFRQHVSLLTLIMTFLSTVAVMRAASGCCVSLPDDVVMIVNPKRAIESDQSIGINHDSGIYGTKSPNNYEQESD
;
A
#
# COMPACT_ATOMS: atom_id res chain seq x y z
N MET A 1 -47.78 -2.78 -72.47
CA MET A 1 -48.79 -3.60 -71.74
C MET A 1 -48.06 -4.41 -70.69
N GLY A 2 -48.67 -4.54 -69.51
CA GLY A 2 -47.98 -4.47 -68.22
C GLY A 2 -47.24 -5.72 -67.75
N PHE A 3 -46.39 -5.52 -66.74
CA PHE A 3 -46.15 -6.48 -65.66
C PHE A 3 -46.00 -5.73 -64.33
N LEU A 4 -46.59 -6.35 -63.31
CA LEU A 4 -46.91 -5.85 -61.98
C LEU A 4 -45.67 -5.62 -61.11
N PHE A 5 -45.58 -4.47 -60.46
CA PHE A 5 -44.73 -4.28 -59.28
C PHE A 5 -45.50 -4.69 -58.01
N LEU A 6 -45.02 -5.71 -57.31
CA LEU A 6 -45.35 -5.95 -55.90
C LEU A 6 -44.31 -5.23 -55.02
N PRO A 7 -44.69 -4.47 -53.98
CA PRO A 7 -43.75 -3.97 -52.99
C PRO A 7 -43.70 -4.95 -51.82
N MET A 8 -42.58 -5.66 -51.65
CA MET A 8 -42.23 -6.22 -50.36
C MET A 8 -40.77 -5.89 -50.13
N ILE A 9 -40.51 -4.96 -49.20
CA ILE A 9 -39.30 -4.76 -48.38
C ILE A 9 -39.47 -3.36 -47.75
N ARG A 10 -40.10 -3.30 -46.57
CA ARG A 10 -40.07 -2.08 -45.73
C ARG A 10 -40.08 -2.37 -44.23
N SER A 11 -39.45 -3.47 -43.78
CA SER A 11 -39.28 -3.74 -42.34
C SER A 11 -37.87 -4.17 -41.91
N VAL A 12 -36.94 -4.37 -42.85
CA VAL A 12 -35.58 -4.85 -42.55
C VAL A 12 -34.72 -3.87 -41.71
N PRO A 13 -34.77 -2.52 -41.87
CA PRO A 13 -33.81 -1.66 -41.18
C PRO A 13 -34.10 -1.49 -39.67
N LYS A 14 -35.35 -1.68 -39.24
CA LYS A 14 -35.74 -1.55 -37.83
C LYS A 14 -35.34 -2.76 -36.99
N PHE A 15 -35.43 -3.96 -37.56
CA PHE A 15 -35.09 -5.20 -36.86
C PHE A 15 -33.57 -5.35 -36.67
N VAL A 16 -32.78 -4.95 -37.67
CA VAL A 16 -31.30 -4.94 -37.59
C VAL A 16 -30.80 -3.87 -36.61
N SER A 17 -31.44 -2.69 -36.57
CA SER A 17 -31.12 -1.63 -35.60
C SER A 17 -31.46 -2.03 -34.15
N PHE A 18 -32.57 -2.75 -33.95
CA PHE A 18 -32.94 -3.26 -32.63
C PHE A 18 -32.01 -4.41 -32.18
N ALA A 19 -31.67 -5.32 -33.08
CA ALA A 19 -30.75 -6.42 -32.78
C ALA A 19 -29.33 -5.92 -32.47
N THR A 20 -28.83 -4.92 -33.19
CA THR A 20 -27.52 -4.31 -32.90
C THR A 20 -27.51 -3.55 -31.58
N LEU A 21 -28.59 -2.82 -31.24
CA LEU A 21 -28.73 -2.18 -29.92
C LEU A 21 -28.80 -3.22 -28.80
N LEU A 22 -29.54 -4.32 -28.99
CA LEU A 22 -29.66 -5.40 -28.01
C LEU A 22 -28.32 -6.10 -27.78
N VAL A 23 -27.54 -6.36 -28.84
CA VAL A 23 -26.18 -6.93 -28.75
C VAL A 23 -25.22 -5.96 -28.06
N PHE A 24 -25.34 -4.65 -28.34
CA PHE A 24 -24.52 -3.63 -27.65
C PHE A 24 -24.85 -3.57 -26.15
N VAL A 25 -26.13 -3.62 -25.79
CA VAL A 25 -26.61 -3.65 -24.39
C VAL A 25 -26.20 -4.95 -23.69
N LEU A 26 -26.31 -6.11 -24.34
CA LEU A 26 -25.85 -7.41 -23.82
C LEU A 26 -24.31 -7.48 -23.69
N SER A 27 -23.56 -6.78 -24.55
CA SER A 27 -22.10 -6.65 -24.42
C SER A 27 -21.70 -5.71 -23.27
N CYS A 28 -22.51 -4.68 -23.01
CA CYS A 28 -22.33 -3.77 -21.89
C CYS A 28 -22.74 -4.39 -20.54
N THR A 29 -23.64 -5.37 -20.51
CA THR A 29 -24.03 -6.06 -19.26
C THR A 29 -23.18 -7.29 -18.94
N SER A 30 -22.47 -7.86 -19.92
CA SER A 30 -21.57 -9.02 -19.70
C SER A 30 -20.16 -8.66 -19.24
N THR A 31 -19.82 -7.37 -19.11
CA THR A 31 -18.51 -6.90 -18.65
C THR A 31 -18.48 -6.41 -17.21
N PHE A 32 -19.60 -6.46 -16.48
CA PHE A 32 -19.60 -6.26 -15.03
C PHE A 32 -19.58 -7.60 -14.30
N ILE A 33 -18.48 -8.35 -14.47
CA ILE A 33 -18.05 -9.22 -13.38
C ILE A 33 -17.68 -8.26 -12.26
N ALA A 34 -18.43 -8.30 -11.17
CA ALA A 34 -18.05 -7.63 -9.93
C ALA A 34 -16.61 -8.06 -9.64
N THR A 35 -15.66 -7.17 -9.87
CA THR A 35 -14.29 -7.38 -9.43
C THR A 35 -14.40 -7.46 -7.92
N GLU A 36 -14.31 -8.68 -7.40
CA GLU A 36 -14.08 -8.87 -5.98
C GLU A 36 -12.95 -7.95 -5.56
N ALA A 37 -13.04 -7.43 -4.34
CA ALA A 37 -12.14 -6.47 -3.73
C ALA A 37 -10.73 -7.06 -3.52
N TYR A 38 -10.10 -7.45 -4.60
CA TYR A 38 -8.89 -8.23 -4.66
C TYR A 38 -7.69 -7.31 -4.48
N ASP A 39 -6.88 -7.61 -3.47
CA ASP A 39 -5.61 -6.94 -3.27
C ASP A 39 -4.53 -7.62 -4.14
N PRO A 40 -4.06 -6.98 -5.23
CA PRO A 40 -3.11 -7.62 -6.14
C PRO A 40 -1.74 -7.87 -5.50
N LEU A 41 -1.38 -7.17 -4.41
CA LEU A 41 -0.11 -7.36 -3.72
C LEU A 41 -0.16 -8.45 -2.65
N ASP A 42 -1.35 -8.81 -2.18
CA ASP A 42 -1.54 -9.90 -1.22
C ASP A 42 -2.81 -10.73 -1.50
N PRO A 43 -2.79 -11.52 -2.58
CA PRO A 43 -3.99 -12.17 -3.10
C PRO A 43 -4.52 -13.29 -2.20
N ASN A 44 -3.67 -13.82 -1.32
CA ASN A 44 -4.02 -14.87 -0.37
C ASN A 44 -4.15 -14.33 1.07
N GLY A 45 -4.04 -13.01 1.25
CA GLY A 45 -4.09 -12.35 2.54
C GLY A 45 -5.48 -12.47 3.16
N ASN A 46 -5.57 -13.09 4.33
CA ASN A 46 -6.81 -13.19 5.08
C ASN A 46 -6.56 -13.22 6.59
N ILE A 47 -7.63 -13.01 7.35
CA ILE A 47 -7.65 -13.28 8.78
C ILE A 47 -8.45 -14.56 8.98
N THR A 48 -7.82 -15.58 9.56
CA THR A 48 -8.50 -16.83 9.87
C THR A 48 -8.79 -16.90 11.36
N ILE A 49 -10.07 -17.01 11.71
CA ILE A 49 -10.50 -17.32 13.08
C ILE A 49 -10.62 -18.84 13.16
N LYS A 50 -9.89 -19.42 14.09
CA LYS A 50 -9.85 -20.84 14.34
C LYS A 50 -10.44 -21.14 15.71
N TRP A 51 -11.33 -22.12 15.75
CA TRP A 51 -12.03 -22.52 16.97
C TRP A 51 -11.73 -23.98 17.24
N ASP A 52 -11.02 -24.24 18.32
CA ASP A 52 -10.57 -25.56 18.74
C ASP A 52 -11.30 -25.96 20.03
N ILE A 53 -12.24 -26.92 19.96
CA ILE A 53 -12.91 -27.44 21.16
C ILE A 53 -11.94 -28.33 21.93
N LEU A 54 -11.49 -27.89 23.10
CA LEU A 54 -10.47 -28.54 23.92
C LEU A 54 -11.02 -29.70 24.79
N SER A 55 -12.22 -29.53 25.32
CA SER A 55 -12.86 -30.52 26.20
C SER A 55 -14.36 -30.29 26.29
N TRP A 56 -15.12 -31.35 26.54
CA TRP A 56 -16.55 -31.28 26.82
C TRP A 56 -16.82 -31.00 28.30
N THR A 57 -17.87 -30.24 28.59
CA THR A 57 -18.40 -30.02 29.93
C THR A 57 -19.80 -30.65 30.03
N PRO A 58 -20.39 -30.81 31.23
CA PRO A 58 -21.74 -31.37 31.36
C PRO A 58 -22.83 -30.61 30.60
N ASP A 59 -22.63 -29.31 30.37
CA ASP A 59 -23.59 -28.39 29.74
C ASP A 59 -23.06 -27.77 28.43
N GLY A 60 -21.90 -28.20 27.94
CA GLY A 60 -21.30 -27.65 26.72
C GLY A 60 -19.85 -28.04 26.53
N TYR A 61 -18.98 -27.05 26.34
CA TYR A 61 -17.56 -27.30 26.04
C TYR A 61 -16.66 -26.12 26.40
N VAL A 62 -15.36 -26.39 26.50
CA VAL A 62 -14.29 -25.40 26.56
C VAL A 62 -13.59 -25.36 25.21
N ALA A 63 -13.37 -24.16 24.65
CA ALA A 63 -12.70 -23.98 23.37
C ALA A 63 -11.61 -22.91 23.44
N SER A 64 -10.61 -23.06 22.58
CA SER A 64 -9.59 -22.06 22.28
C SER A 64 -9.98 -21.38 20.96
N VAL A 65 -10.13 -20.06 20.97
CA VAL A 65 -10.39 -19.26 19.77
C VAL A 65 -9.12 -18.49 19.44
N THR A 66 -8.61 -18.69 18.23
CA THR A 66 -7.36 -18.06 17.77
C THR A 66 -7.60 -17.30 16.48
N LEU A 67 -7.23 -16.03 16.45
CA LEU A 67 -7.21 -15.21 15.26
C LEU A 67 -5.79 -15.25 14.69
N PHE A 68 -5.66 -15.62 13.42
CA PHE A 68 -4.42 -15.58 12.67
C PHE A 68 -4.51 -14.52 11.58
N ASN A 69 -3.60 -13.55 11.59
CA ASN A 69 -3.43 -12.61 10.50
C ASN A 69 -2.41 -13.17 9.49
N PHE A 70 -2.90 -13.70 8.37
CA PHE A 70 -2.06 -14.16 7.26
C PHE A 70 -1.81 -13.08 6.21
N GLN A 71 -2.22 -11.83 6.47
CA GLN A 71 -1.94 -10.71 5.58
C GLN A 71 -0.46 -10.34 5.66
N LYS A 72 0.16 -10.11 4.52
CA LYS A 72 1.60 -9.83 4.43
C LYS A 72 1.96 -8.49 5.06
N TYR A 73 1.22 -7.44 4.74
CA TYR A 73 1.55 -6.07 5.15
C TYR A 73 0.39 -5.31 5.80
N ARG A 74 -0.79 -5.90 5.94
CA ARG A 74 -1.87 -5.27 6.70
C ARG A 74 -1.85 -5.76 8.13
N HIS A 75 -1.89 -4.83 9.08
CA HIS A 75 -2.01 -5.09 10.50
C HIS A 75 -3.24 -4.40 11.07
N ILE A 76 -3.74 -4.92 12.19
CA ILE A 76 -4.82 -4.30 12.95
C ILE A 76 -4.17 -3.48 14.07
N GLN A 77 -4.37 -2.16 14.01
CA GLN A 77 -3.85 -1.22 14.99
C GLN A 77 -4.79 -1.06 16.18
N ALA A 78 -4.32 -0.43 17.25
CA ALA A 78 -5.16 -0.04 18.38
C ALA A 78 -6.32 0.85 17.89
N PRO A 79 -7.56 0.66 18.36
CA PRO A 79 -8.04 -0.12 19.52
C PRO A 79 -8.16 -1.64 19.33
N GLY A 80 -7.69 -2.17 18.20
CA GLY A 80 -7.66 -3.60 17.96
C GLY A 80 -8.92 -4.15 17.30
N TRP A 81 -9.01 -5.48 17.27
CA TRP A 81 -10.15 -6.20 16.73
C TRP A 81 -11.31 -6.33 17.74
N LEU A 82 -12.52 -6.38 17.21
CA LEU A 82 -13.78 -6.65 17.86
C LEU A 82 -14.42 -7.84 17.14
N LEU A 83 -14.43 -9.01 17.78
CA LEU A 83 -14.92 -10.24 17.19
C LEU A 83 -16.34 -10.55 17.69
N GLY A 84 -17.31 -10.56 16.79
CA GLY A 84 -18.69 -10.94 17.08
C GLY A 84 -19.11 -12.20 16.34
N TRP A 85 -20.13 -12.87 16.87
CA TRP A 85 -20.83 -13.96 16.18
C TRP A 85 -22.24 -14.09 16.73
N THR A 86 -23.07 -14.91 16.08
CA THR A 86 -24.40 -15.29 16.57
C THR A 86 -24.43 -16.75 16.97
N TRP A 87 -24.87 -17.04 18.19
CA TRP A 87 -25.11 -18.40 18.66
C TRP A 87 -26.23 -19.08 17.87
N ALA A 88 -26.05 -20.37 17.55
CA ALA A 88 -26.97 -21.12 16.72
C ALA A 88 -28.28 -21.47 17.45
N LYS A 89 -28.24 -21.62 18.77
CA LYS A 89 -29.35 -21.95 19.65
C LYS A 89 -29.47 -20.91 20.77
N LYS A 90 -29.24 -21.32 22.03
CA LYS A 90 -29.35 -20.55 23.27
C LYS A 90 -28.07 -20.70 24.09
N GLU A 91 -26.95 -20.91 23.40
CA GLU A 91 -25.64 -21.02 24.03
C GLU A 91 -25.32 -19.75 24.83
N ILE A 92 -24.57 -19.93 25.92
CA ILE A 92 -24.13 -18.88 26.82
C ILE A 92 -22.63 -19.00 27.07
N ILE A 93 -22.02 -17.94 27.60
CA ILE A 93 -20.62 -17.93 27.99
C ILE A 93 -20.52 -18.04 29.50
N TRP A 94 -19.99 -19.15 30.00
CA TRP A 94 -19.76 -19.36 31.42
C TRP A 94 -18.53 -18.59 31.93
N ASN A 95 -17.43 -18.62 31.17
CA ASN A 95 -16.18 -17.97 31.55
C ASN A 95 -15.30 -17.69 30.33
N MET A 96 -14.40 -16.72 30.45
CA MET A 96 -13.40 -16.36 29.43
C MET A 96 -12.04 -16.05 30.06
N VAL A 97 -10.96 -16.37 29.32
CA VAL A 97 -9.58 -16.07 29.71
C VAL A 97 -8.82 -15.57 28.48
N GLY A 98 -8.06 -14.48 28.61
CA GLY A 98 -7.34 -13.84 27.51
C GLY A 98 -8.20 -12.97 26.59
N GLY A 99 -9.49 -12.82 26.87
CA GLY A 99 -10.42 -11.95 26.16
C GLY A 99 -11.66 -11.69 27.01
N GLU A 100 -12.44 -10.67 26.67
CA GLU A 100 -13.58 -10.21 27.47
C GLU A 100 -14.75 -9.80 26.56
N THR A 101 -15.98 -10.03 27.02
CA THR A 101 -17.19 -9.58 26.33
C THR A 101 -17.42 -8.10 26.58
N THR A 102 -17.83 -7.35 25.56
CA THR A 102 -18.19 -5.92 25.74
C THR A 102 -19.39 -5.73 26.66
N ASP A 103 -20.35 -6.64 26.58
CA ASP A 103 -21.61 -6.60 27.31
C ASP A 103 -21.96 -7.99 27.86
N GLN A 104 -22.53 -8.03 29.06
CA GLN A 104 -22.97 -9.27 29.71
C GLN A 104 -24.34 -9.76 29.18
N GLY A 105 -25.19 -8.86 28.71
CA GLY A 105 -26.54 -9.18 28.25
C GLY A 105 -27.55 -9.50 29.35
N ASP A 106 -28.75 -9.95 28.95
CA ASP A 106 -29.82 -10.32 29.89
C ASP A 106 -29.63 -11.76 30.41
N CYS A 107 -28.95 -11.87 31.56
CA CYS A 107 -28.77 -13.12 32.30
C CYS A 107 -29.85 -13.39 33.36
N SER A 108 -31.00 -12.69 33.36
CA SER A 108 -32.02 -12.76 34.42
C SER A 108 -32.59 -14.17 34.70
N LYS A 109 -32.46 -15.09 33.75
CA LYS A 109 -32.87 -16.51 33.86
C LYS A 109 -32.00 -17.32 34.83
N PHE A 110 -30.77 -16.88 35.10
CA PHE A 110 -29.84 -17.57 35.98
C PHE A 110 -29.86 -16.92 37.37
N LYS A 111 -30.35 -17.65 38.38
CA LYS A 111 -30.53 -17.13 39.75
C LYS A 111 -29.39 -17.46 40.71
N THR A 112 -28.67 -18.54 40.48
CA THR A 112 -27.62 -19.06 41.38
C THR A 112 -26.23 -18.71 40.90
N THR A 113 -25.91 -19.07 39.66
CA THR A 113 -24.60 -18.80 39.04
C THR A 113 -24.85 -18.00 37.78
N ILE A 114 -24.46 -16.73 37.80
CA ILE A 114 -24.65 -15.82 36.68
C ILE A 114 -23.53 -16.07 35.66
N PRO A 115 -23.86 -16.39 34.39
CA PRO A 115 -22.87 -16.54 33.33
C PRO A 115 -22.11 -15.24 33.04
N HIS A 116 -20.92 -15.35 32.46
CA HIS A 116 -20.13 -14.21 32.01
C HIS A 116 -20.86 -13.41 30.93
N CYS A 117 -21.55 -14.07 30.00
CA CYS A 117 -22.40 -13.40 29.00
C CYS A 117 -23.55 -14.29 28.54
N CYS A 118 -24.75 -13.70 28.41
CA CYS A 118 -25.98 -14.37 27.98
C CYS A 118 -26.53 -13.84 26.66
N ASP A 119 -25.83 -12.90 26.01
CA ASP A 119 -26.25 -12.37 24.73
C ASP A 119 -26.16 -13.40 23.63
N LYS A 120 -27.17 -13.40 22.75
CA LYS A 120 -27.20 -14.27 21.57
C LYS A 120 -26.11 -13.88 20.56
N THR A 121 -25.71 -12.62 20.57
CA THR A 121 -24.71 -12.04 19.67
C THR A 121 -23.61 -11.34 20.47
N PRO A 122 -22.74 -12.10 21.16
CA PRO A 122 -21.67 -11.50 21.95
C PRO A 122 -20.64 -10.81 21.04
N THR A 123 -20.04 -9.74 21.55
CA THR A 123 -18.86 -9.09 20.95
C THR A 123 -17.70 -9.22 21.91
N ILE A 124 -16.57 -9.70 21.42
CA ILE A 124 -15.36 -9.99 22.20
C ILE A 124 -14.27 -9.01 21.84
N VAL A 125 -13.58 -8.54 22.87
CA VAL A 125 -12.34 -7.78 22.79
C VAL A 125 -11.19 -8.57 23.40
N ASP A 126 -9.98 -8.28 22.95
CA ASP A 126 -8.76 -8.71 23.62
C ASP A 126 -8.52 -7.87 24.88
N LEU A 127 -7.85 -8.46 25.86
CA LEU A 127 -7.47 -7.74 27.07
C LEU A 127 -6.30 -6.78 26.80
N LEU A 128 -6.10 -5.80 27.67
CA LEU A 128 -5.02 -4.82 27.52
C LEU A 128 -3.66 -5.37 27.99
N PRO A 129 -2.53 -4.83 27.51
CA PRO A 129 -1.22 -5.15 28.07
C PRO A 129 -1.16 -4.86 29.57
N GLY A 130 -0.58 -5.78 30.35
CA GLY A 130 -0.47 -5.67 31.81
C GLY A 130 -1.54 -6.42 32.61
N THR A 131 -2.46 -7.14 31.94
CA THR A 131 -3.41 -8.05 32.58
C THR A 131 -2.71 -9.06 33.51
N PRO A 132 -3.26 -9.36 34.69
CA PRO A 132 -2.73 -10.40 35.59
C PRO A 132 -2.54 -11.76 34.94
N TYR A 133 -1.46 -12.49 35.32
CA TYR A 133 -1.08 -13.76 34.69
C TYR A 133 -2.19 -14.83 34.71
N ASN A 134 -3.03 -14.85 35.76
CA ASN A 134 -4.16 -15.78 35.89
C ASN A 134 -5.29 -15.53 34.88
N GLN A 135 -5.32 -14.36 34.24
CA GLN A 135 -6.30 -13.98 33.22
C GLN A 135 -5.70 -13.99 31.81
N GLN A 136 -4.40 -14.28 31.68
CA GLN A 136 -3.72 -14.37 30.40
C GLN A 136 -3.92 -15.74 29.75
N TYR A 137 -3.91 -15.76 28.42
CA TYR A 137 -3.90 -16.93 27.57
C TYR A 137 -2.81 -16.79 26.49
N ALA A 138 -2.57 -17.82 25.69
CA ALA A 138 -1.49 -17.81 24.70
C ALA A 138 -1.64 -16.66 23.69
N ASN A 139 -0.58 -15.88 23.46
CA ASN A 139 -0.57 -14.74 22.53
C ASN A 139 -1.71 -13.71 22.73
N CYS A 140 -2.32 -13.66 23.92
CA CYS A 140 -3.36 -12.68 24.25
C CYS A 140 -2.79 -11.32 24.64
N CYS A 141 -3.72 -10.45 24.98
CA CYS A 141 -3.57 -9.34 25.89
C CYS A 141 -2.72 -8.20 25.30
N LYS A 142 -2.91 -7.96 24.01
CA LYS A 142 -2.24 -6.91 23.22
C LYS A 142 -3.19 -5.75 22.91
N GLY A 143 -4.35 -5.69 23.58
CA GLY A 143 -5.39 -4.71 23.27
C GLY A 143 -5.92 -4.86 21.85
N GLY A 144 -5.92 -6.09 21.32
CA GLY A 144 -6.49 -6.44 20.03
C GLY A 144 -5.61 -6.06 18.83
N VAL A 145 -4.37 -5.64 19.08
CA VAL A 145 -3.39 -5.38 18.01
C VAL A 145 -2.94 -6.71 17.39
N LEU A 146 -3.00 -6.80 16.06
CA LEU A 146 -2.52 -7.95 15.29
C LEU A 146 -1.55 -7.48 14.21
N SER A 147 -0.27 -7.82 14.38
CA SER A 147 0.78 -7.47 13.41
C SER A 147 0.58 -8.19 12.07
N SER A 148 1.23 -7.70 11.02
CA SER A 148 1.25 -8.39 9.73
C SER A 148 2.17 -9.62 9.80
N TRP A 149 1.87 -10.63 8.98
CA TRP A 149 2.65 -11.87 8.95
C TRP A 149 4.12 -11.65 8.57
N VAL A 150 4.42 -10.64 7.75
CA VAL A 150 5.78 -10.37 7.31
C VAL A 150 6.60 -9.62 8.37
N GLN A 151 6.00 -8.66 9.06
CA GLN A 151 6.68 -7.84 10.07
C GLN A 151 6.98 -8.63 11.34
N ASP A 152 5.97 -9.31 11.88
CA ASP A 152 6.09 -10.03 13.14
C ASP A 152 5.14 -11.24 13.17
N PRO A 153 5.59 -12.41 12.64
CA PRO A 153 4.80 -13.63 12.63
C PRO A 153 4.35 -14.09 14.03
N VAL A 154 5.11 -13.75 15.08
CA VAL A 154 4.80 -14.15 16.46
C VAL A 154 3.60 -13.35 16.97
N ASN A 155 3.57 -12.05 16.67
CA ASN A 155 2.49 -11.16 17.07
C ASN A 155 1.31 -11.11 16.09
N ALA A 156 1.41 -11.81 14.95
CA ALA A 156 0.33 -11.97 13.97
C ALA A 156 -0.79 -12.94 14.40
N ALA A 157 -0.73 -13.49 15.62
CA ALA A 157 -1.80 -14.29 16.20
C ALA A 157 -2.27 -13.73 17.55
N ALA A 158 -3.56 -13.87 17.85
CA ALA A 158 -4.13 -13.61 19.17
C ALA A 158 -5.06 -14.76 19.55
N SER A 159 -5.09 -15.16 20.81
CA SER A 159 -6.00 -16.22 21.24
C SER A 159 -6.57 -16.01 22.63
N PHE A 160 -7.77 -16.53 22.83
CA PHE A 160 -8.48 -16.54 24.10
C PHE A 160 -9.18 -17.87 24.29
N GLN A 161 -9.45 -18.23 25.54
CA GLN A 161 -10.22 -19.41 25.91
C GLN A 161 -11.63 -19.00 26.30
N ILE A 162 -12.60 -19.81 25.89
CA ILE A 162 -14.01 -19.62 26.19
C ILE A 162 -14.63 -20.92 26.72
N SER A 163 -15.42 -20.82 27.78
CA SER A 163 -16.25 -21.90 28.28
C SER A 163 -17.70 -21.64 27.89
N VAL A 164 -18.26 -22.49 27.04
CA VAL A 164 -19.61 -22.35 26.47
C VAL A 164 -20.57 -23.30 27.17
N GLY A 165 -21.72 -22.77 27.58
CA GLY A 165 -22.84 -23.50 28.18
C GLY A 165 -24.06 -23.60 27.28
N GLN A 166 -25.03 -24.41 27.68
CA GLN A 166 -26.23 -24.77 26.91
C GLN A 166 -25.92 -25.18 25.46
N ALA A 167 -24.75 -25.78 25.26
CA ALA A 167 -24.27 -26.24 23.96
C ALA A 167 -24.37 -27.76 23.86
N GLY A 168 -24.25 -28.29 22.64
CA GLY A 168 -24.12 -29.73 22.46
C GLY A 168 -22.84 -30.25 23.11
N THR A 169 -22.91 -31.41 23.78
CA THR A 169 -21.78 -32.03 24.51
C THR A 169 -21.03 -33.10 23.70
N THR A 170 -21.37 -33.23 22.40
CA THR A 170 -20.72 -34.15 21.46
C THR A 170 -20.57 -33.51 20.09
N ASN A 171 -19.65 -34.04 19.27
CA ASN A 171 -19.40 -33.63 17.89
C ASN A 171 -20.67 -33.60 17.01
N LYS A 172 -21.68 -34.46 17.30
CA LYS A 172 -22.94 -34.52 16.53
C LYS A 172 -23.96 -33.47 16.98
N THR A 173 -23.92 -33.09 18.25
CA THR A 173 -24.90 -32.20 18.87
C THR A 173 -24.50 -30.72 18.85
N VAL A 174 -23.20 -30.45 18.81
CA VAL A 174 -22.65 -29.09 18.76
C VAL A 174 -23.04 -28.43 17.44
N ARG A 175 -23.42 -27.15 17.48
CA ARG A 175 -23.75 -26.36 16.31
C ARG A 175 -22.74 -25.24 16.17
N LEU A 176 -22.31 -24.99 14.95
CA LEU A 176 -21.36 -23.91 14.67
C LEU A 176 -22.05 -22.55 14.86
N PRO A 177 -21.37 -21.57 15.45
CA PRO A 177 -21.84 -20.19 15.44
C PRO A 177 -22.00 -19.70 14.00
N LYS A 178 -22.90 -18.72 13.83
CA LYS A 178 -23.25 -18.14 12.54
C LYS A 178 -22.93 -16.65 12.54
N ASN A 179 -22.84 -16.05 11.35
CA ASN A 179 -22.70 -14.60 11.18
C ASN A 179 -21.54 -14.02 11.99
N PHE A 180 -20.32 -14.48 11.71
CA PHE A 180 -19.14 -13.89 12.30
C PHE A 180 -18.95 -12.47 11.78
N THR A 181 -18.63 -11.55 12.67
CA THR A 181 -18.30 -10.15 12.37
C THR A 181 -16.90 -9.87 12.91
N LEU A 182 -16.04 -9.30 12.08
CA LEU A 182 -14.73 -8.83 12.50
C LEU A 182 -14.69 -7.33 12.28
N ASN A 183 -14.93 -6.59 13.36
CA ASN A 183 -14.85 -5.15 13.35
C ASN A 183 -13.43 -4.74 13.73
N THR A 184 -12.84 -3.85 12.97
CA THR A 184 -11.51 -3.29 13.20
C THR A 184 -11.61 -1.77 13.19
N PRO A 185 -10.53 -1.02 13.49
CA PRO A 185 -10.53 0.42 13.29
C PRO A 185 -10.68 0.72 11.80
N GLY A 186 -11.88 1.13 11.40
CA GLY A 186 -12.31 1.21 10.00
C GLY A 186 -13.07 -0.06 9.55
N PRO A 187 -14.09 0.09 8.69
CA PRO A 187 -14.75 -1.06 8.08
C PRO A 187 -13.76 -1.78 7.14
N GLY A 188 -14.11 -2.98 6.66
CA GLY A 188 -13.36 -3.61 5.57
C GLY A 188 -13.35 -5.13 5.58
N TYR A 189 -13.44 -5.77 6.74
CA TYR A 189 -13.45 -7.23 6.81
C TYR A 189 -14.86 -7.80 6.64
N THR A 190 -14.97 -8.80 5.78
CA THR A 190 -16.17 -9.63 5.64
C THR A 190 -15.80 -11.07 5.94
N CYS A 191 -16.53 -11.71 6.85
CA CYS A 191 -16.27 -13.09 7.26
C CYS A 191 -17.23 -14.06 6.57
N GLY A 192 -16.69 -15.18 6.10
CA GLY A 192 -17.46 -16.29 5.55
C GLY A 192 -18.15 -17.15 6.62
N PRO A 193 -18.86 -18.22 6.21
CA PRO A 193 -19.42 -19.20 7.13
C PRO A 193 -18.33 -20.06 7.78
N ALA A 194 -18.61 -20.56 8.98
CA ALA A 194 -17.71 -21.48 9.68
C ALA A 194 -17.71 -22.88 9.04
N ASN A 195 -16.53 -23.42 8.76
CA ASN A 195 -16.35 -24.73 8.15
C ASN A 195 -15.57 -25.67 9.06
N VAL A 196 -16.03 -26.92 9.18
CA VAL A 196 -15.32 -27.95 9.95
C VAL A 196 -14.07 -28.38 9.18
N VAL A 197 -12.91 -28.33 9.83
CA VAL A 197 -11.62 -28.66 9.24
C VAL A 197 -10.95 -29.84 9.94
N LYS A 198 -9.83 -30.29 9.36
CA LYS A 198 -9.01 -31.31 9.99
C LYS A 198 -8.60 -30.86 11.39
N PRO A 199 -8.76 -31.74 12.40
CA PRO A 199 -8.48 -31.35 13.77
C PRO A 199 -7.00 -30.97 14.00
N THR A 200 -6.80 -29.97 14.84
CA THR A 200 -5.47 -29.40 15.13
C THR A 200 -4.57 -30.39 15.87
N GLN A 201 -3.27 -30.36 15.54
CA GLN A 201 -2.24 -31.05 16.31
C GLN A 201 -1.55 -30.02 17.20
N PHE A 202 -1.63 -30.20 18.51
CA PHE A 202 -0.91 -29.39 19.49
C PHE A 202 0.38 -30.11 19.83
N ILE A 203 1.51 -29.48 19.54
CA ILE A 203 2.84 -29.96 19.92
C ILE A 203 3.16 -29.32 21.25
N SER A 204 3.50 -30.12 22.26
CA SER A 204 3.89 -29.63 23.57
C SER A 204 5.14 -28.73 23.48
N PRO A 205 5.31 -27.76 24.40
CA PRO A 205 6.46 -26.85 24.38
C PRO A 205 7.82 -27.56 24.39
N ASP A 206 7.92 -28.73 25.03
CA ASP A 206 9.12 -29.58 25.06
C ASP A 206 9.33 -30.40 23.77
N LYS A 207 8.45 -30.25 22.77
CA LYS A 207 8.40 -30.97 21.48
C LYS A 207 8.29 -32.50 21.58
N ARG A 208 8.11 -33.06 22.78
CA ARG A 208 8.09 -34.51 23.00
C ARG A 208 6.71 -35.13 22.78
N ARG A 209 5.64 -34.35 22.93
CA ARG A 209 4.26 -34.84 22.86
C ARG A 209 3.50 -34.11 21.77
N VAL A 210 3.07 -34.85 20.76
CA VAL A 210 2.12 -34.37 19.77
C VAL A 210 0.74 -34.87 20.17
N THR A 211 -0.08 -34.01 20.75
CA THR A 211 -1.50 -34.31 20.97
C THR A 211 -2.25 -33.99 19.70
N GLN A 212 -2.58 -35.03 18.93
CA GLN A 212 -3.55 -34.92 17.85
C GLN A 212 -4.96 -34.98 18.43
N ALA A 213 -5.82 -34.15 17.88
CA ALA A 213 -7.25 -34.24 18.06
C ALA A 213 -7.81 -35.53 17.41
N ARG A 214 -7.71 -36.66 18.13
CA ARG A 214 -8.19 -37.98 17.66
C ARG A 214 -9.40 -38.46 18.45
N SER A 215 -10.41 -38.88 17.70
CA SER A 215 -11.78 -39.16 18.14
C SER A 215 -12.02 -40.50 18.85
N ASN A 216 -11.01 -41.22 19.37
CA ASN A 216 -11.23 -42.53 20.01
C ASN A 216 -10.07 -42.96 20.94
N ARG A 217 -10.11 -42.55 22.21
CA ARG A 217 -9.89 -43.36 23.44
C ARG A 217 -9.68 -42.45 24.66
N SER A 218 -10.22 -42.90 25.80
CA SER A 218 -10.31 -42.26 27.11
C SER A 218 -9.08 -41.45 27.58
N TYR A 219 -9.23 -40.11 27.62
CA TYR A 219 -8.56 -39.00 28.36
C TYR A 219 -7.03 -39.02 28.70
N PRO A 220 -6.32 -37.85 28.73
CA PRO A 220 -6.79 -36.45 28.61
C PRO A 220 -6.12 -35.59 27.51
N LEU A 221 -6.77 -34.44 27.30
CA LEU A 221 -6.54 -33.36 26.32
C LEU A 221 -6.86 -33.70 24.86
N PHE A 222 -8.15 -33.93 24.64
CA PHE A 222 -8.72 -34.28 23.35
C PHE A 222 -9.40 -33.05 22.77
N VAL A 223 -8.67 -32.30 21.95
CA VAL A 223 -9.35 -31.38 21.06
C VAL A 223 -10.21 -32.24 20.11
N THR A 224 -11.52 -32.03 20.03
CA THR A 224 -12.42 -33.00 19.35
C THR A 224 -12.95 -32.53 18.01
N VAL A 225 -13.12 -31.21 17.85
CA VAL A 225 -13.59 -30.57 16.62
C VAL A 225 -12.85 -29.25 16.46
N THR A 226 -12.36 -29.01 15.25
CA THR A 226 -11.81 -27.72 14.84
C THR A 226 -12.66 -27.19 13.69
N TRP A 227 -13.02 -25.90 13.76
CA TRP A 227 -13.57 -25.20 12.61
C TRP A 227 -12.82 -23.89 12.35
N ASN A 228 -12.85 -23.46 11.10
CA ASN A 228 -12.25 -22.22 10.65
C ASN A 228 -13.32 -21.27 10.09
N VAL A 229 -13.06 -19.99 10.23
CA VAL A 229 -13.78 -18.90 9.59
C VAL A 229 -12.73 -18.04 8.93
N THR A 230 -12.90 -17.78 7.63
CA THR A 230 -12.00 -16.91 6.89
C THR A 230 -12.67 -15.55 6.72
N CYS A 231 -11.97 -14.50 7.13
CA CYS A 231 -12.34 -13.12 6.92
C CYS A 231 -11.40 -12.47 5.91
N THR A 232 -11.97 -11.92 4.85
CA THR A 232 -11.23 -11.24 3.78
C THR A 232 -11.43 -9.73 3.89
N TYR A 233 -10.39 -8.98 3.57
CA TYR A 233 -10.44 -7.52 3.55
C TYR A 233 -10.90 -7.03 2.19
N SER A 234 -11.87 -6.13 2.18
CA SER A 234 -12.39 -5.48 0.97
C SER A 234 -12.04 -4.00 0.98
N GLN A 235 -11.16 -3.61 0.05
CA GLN A 235 -10.75 -2.20 -0.10
C GLN A 235 -11.95 -1.28 -0.42
N PHE A 236 -12.96 -1.79 -1.15
CA PHE A 236 -14.17 -1.02 -1.48
C PHE A 236 -15.09 -0.78 -0.28
N LEU A 237 -15.16 -1.73 0.65
CA LEU A 237 -15.97 -1.60 1.86
C LEU A 237 -15.25 -0.79 2.94
N ALA A 238 -13.91 -0.75 2.89
CA ALA A 238 -13.12 -0.29 4.02
C ALA A 238 -13.05 1.23 4.17
N GLN A 239 -12.89 1.98 3.08
CA GLN A 239 -12.75 3.42 3.15
C GLN A 239 -13.31 4.08 1.89
N ALA A 240 -14.28 4.97 2.06
CA ALA A 240 -14.80 5.83 0.98
C ALA A 240 -13.79 6.93 0.59
N THR A 241 -12.85 7.28 1.48
CA THR A 241 -11.86 8.34 1.30
C THR A 241 -10.44 7.82 1.59
N PRO A 242 -9.44 8.12 0.76
CA PRO A 242 -8.05 7.76 1.01
C PRO A 242 -7.53 8.31 2.35
N THR A 243 -6.55 7.63 2.96
CA THR A 243 -5.93 8.03 4.23
C THR A 243 -4.53 8.63 4.09
N CYS A 244 -3.93 8.53 2.90
CA CYS A 244 -2.60 9.03 2.64
C CYS A 244 -2.43 9.59 1.22
N CYS A 245 -1.45 10.48 1.07
CA CYS A 245 -1.05 11.06 -0.21
C CYS A 245 0.47 11.03 -0.39
N VAL A 246 0.91 11.11 -1.64
CA VAL A 246 2.33 11.12 -2.00
C VAL A 246 2.74 12.48 -2.55
N SER A 247 3.93 12.92 -2.18
CA SER A 247 4.58 14.12 -2.72
C SER A 247 5.97 13.75 -3.23
N LEU A 248 6.41 14.37 -4.32
CA LEU A 248 7.60 13.98 -5.06
C LEU A 248 8.56 15.16 -5.20
N SER A 249 9.85 14.90 -5.13
CA SER A 249 10.90 15.88 -5.40
C SER A 249 12.16 15.21 -5.93
N SER A 250 13.05 15.98 -6.56
CA SER A 250 14.33 15.48 -7.06
C SER A 250 15.42 16.54 -6.94
N PHE A 251 16.68 16.11 -6.98
CA PHE A 251 17.84 17.00 -6.98
C PHE A 251 18.01 17.82 -8.27
N TYR A 252 17.38 17.39 -9.37
CA TYR A 252 17.49 18.04 -10.68
C TYR A 252 16.32 18.99 -10.97
N ASN A 253 15.37 19.16 -10.04
CA ASN A 253 14.23 20.04 -10.21
C ASN A 253 13.86 20.69 -8.87
N ASP A 254 13.95 22.01 -8.80
CA ASP A 254 13.70 22.78 -7.58
C ASP A 254 12.22 22.78 -7.15
N THR A 255 11.31 22.38 -8.06
CA THR A 255 9.88 22.35 -7.77
C THR A 255 9.50 21.03 -7.09
N VAL A 256 9.00 21.13 -5.87
CA VAL A 256 8.38 20.00 -5.16
C VAL A 256 6.96 19.82 -5.67
N VAL A 257 6.63 18.60 -6.10
CA VAL A 257 5.27 18.22 -6.48
C VAL A 257 4.50 17.87 -5.20
N PRO A 258 3.55 18.71 -4.77
CA PRO A 258 2.82 18.47 -3.54
C PRO A 258 1.79 17.35 -3.73
N CYS A 259 1.20 16.89 -2.63
CA CYS A 259 -0.03 16.13 -2.69
C CYS A 259 -1.12 16.96 -3.38
N GLN A 260 -1.98 16.30 -4.16
CA GLN A 260 -3.12 16.96 -4.80
C GLN A 260 -4.03 17.60 -3.73
N THR A 261 -4.65 18.72 -4.09
CA THR A 261 -5.65 19.36 -3.25
C THR A 261 -6.81 18.41 -2.98
N CYS A 262 -7.21 18.28 -1.72
CA CYS A 262 -8.31 17.43 -1.28
C CYS A 262 -8.17 15.92 -1.55
N SER A 263 -6.94 15.38 -1.61
CA SER A 263 -6.70 13.93 -1.80
C SER A 263 -7.46 13.04 -0.82
N CYS A 264 -7.62 13.44 0.44
CA CYS A 264 -8.32 12.66 1.47
C CYS A 264 -9.73 13.19 1.78
N GLY A 265 -10.30 13.97 0.85
CA GLY A 265 -11.63 14.56 0.97
C GLY A 265 -11.61 15.92 1.68
N CYS A 266 -12.07 16.95 0.98
CA CYS A 266 -12.41 18.24 1.60
C CYS A 266 -13.91 18.31 1.83
N GLN A 267 -14.34 18.78 3.00
CA GLN A 267 -15.73 19.18 3.18
C GLN A 267 -15.97 20.49 2.44
N SER A 268 -16.93 20.51 1.52
CA SER A 268 -17.23 21.65 0.64
C SER A 268 -17.86 22.84 1.37
N ASN A 269 -18.34 22.66 2.60
CA ASN A 269 -18.99 23.72 3.37
C ASN A 269 -18.35 23.83 4.76
N ALA A 270 -17.82 25.01 5.06
CA ALA A 270 -17.19 25.42 6.32
C ALA A 270 -18.19 25.57 7.49
N THR A 271 -19.20 24.71 7.57
CA THR A 271 -20.28 24.78 8.58
C THR A 271 -20.16 23.74 9.69
N HIS A 272 -19.16 22.84 9.64
CA HIS A 272 -18.81 22.00 10.78
C HIS A 272 -17.50 22.47 11.42
N PRO A 273 -17.55 23.02 12.66
CA PRO A 273 -16.35 23.26 13.44
C PRO A 273 -15.67 21.91 13.70
N GLY A 274 -14.42 21.71 13.23
CA GLY A 274 -13.60 20.54 13.58
C GLY A 274 -13.16 19.61 12.45
N SER A 275 -13.26 20.00 11.17
CA SER A 275 -12.75 19.17 10.06
C SER A 275 -11.21 19.06 10.03
N CYS A 276 -10.52 20.13 10.43
CA CYS A 276 -9.09 20.16 10.69
C CYS A 276 -8.75 21.23 11.72
N VAL A 277 -7.55 21.19 12.28
CA VAL A 277 -7.07 22.18 13.24
C VAL A 277 -5.72 22.76 12.79
N GLU A 278 -5.62 24.08 12.74
CA GLU A 278 -4.36 24.77 12.48
C GLU A 278 -3.38 24.56 13.65
N SER A 279 -2.09 24.38 13.33
CA SER A 279 -1.07 24.09 14.36
C SER A 279 -0.88 25.18 15.40
N ASN A 280 -1.21 26.43 15.08
CA ASN A 280 -1.06 27.57 15.98
C ASN A 280 -2.38 27.98 16.65
N SER A 281 -3.44 27.18 16.51
CA SER A 281 -4.74 27.52 17.08
C SER A 281 -4.71 27.37 18.61
N PRO A 282 -5.18 28.38 19.38
CA PRO A 282 -5.27 28.30 20.84
C PRO A 282 -6.24 27.20 21.32
N TYR A 283 -7.13 26.73 20.44
CA TYR A 283 -8.09 25.66 20.70
C TYR A 283 -7.53 24.26 20.43
N LEU A 284 -6.29 24.10 19.94
CA LEU A 284 -5.72 22.79 19.65
C LEU A 284 -5.68 21.90 20.90
N ALA A 285 -5.19 22.44 22.02
CA ALA A 285 -5.09 21.71 23.29
C ALA A 285 -6.46 21.27 23.81
N SER A 286 -7.49 22.12 23.67
CA SER A 286 -8.85 21.80 24.10
C SER A 286 -9.52 20.78 23.18
N VAL A 287 -9.33 20.83 21.86
CA VAL A 287 -9.95 19.88 20.90
C VAL A 287 -9.29 18.50 20.93
N VAL A 288 -8.00 18.43 21.25
CA VAL A 288 -7.30 17.16 21.49
C VAL A 288 -7.78 16.54 22.81
N SER A 289 -7.96 17.35 23.86
CA SER A 289 -8.36 16.87 25.20
C SER A 289 -9.86 16.60 25.38
N ALA A 290 -10.73 17.33 24.66
CA ALA A 290 -12.19 17.20 24.73
C ALA A 290 -12.75 16.02 23.91
N SER A 291 -11.90 15.36 23.12
CA SER A 291 -12.32 14.18 22.35
C SER A 291 -12.61 13.04 23.33
N ASN A 292 -13.85 12.55 23.33
CA ASN A 292 -14.17 11.26 23.94
C ASN A 292 -13.12 10.23 23.47
N LYS A 293 -12.50 9.50 24.42
CA LYS A 293 -11.47 8.47 24.20
C LYS A 293 -11.90 7.34 23.23
N HIS A 294 -13.13 7.38 22.73
CA HIS A 294 -13.75 6.39 21.87
C HIS A 294 -13.99 6.87 20.42
N SER A 295 -13.61 8.10 20.05
CA SER A 295 -13.73 8.55 18.65
C SER A 295 -12.42 8.33 17.88
N TYR A 296 -12.38 7.29 17.05
CA TYR A 296 -11.27 6.98 16.14
C TYR A 296 -11.27 7.84 14.86
N THR A 297 -12.05 8.93 14.85
CA THR A 297 -12.05 9.86 13.71
C THR A 297 -10.74 10.66 13.72
N PRO A 298 -9.97 10.65 12.61
CA PRO A 298 -8.69 11.34 12.56
C PRO A 298 -8.92 12.85 12.67
N LEU A 299 -8.20 13.50 13.59
CA LEU A 299 -8.17 14.96 13.70
C LEU A 299 -6.91 15.45 13.02
N VAL A 300 -7.03 16.00 11.82
CA VAL A 300 -5.87 16.35 10.99
C VAL A 300 -5.48 17.82 11.11
N ARG A 301 -4.19 18.10 10.89
CA ARG A 301 -3.69 19.45 10.63
C ARG A 301 -4.29 19.99 9.34
N CYS A 302 -4.74 21.25 9.35
CA CYS A 302 -5.22 21.91 8.14
C CYS A 302 -4.09 22.01 7.11
N THR A 303 -4.28 21.34 5.97
CA THR A 303 -3.41 21.38 4.79
C THR A 303 -4.28 21.32 3.54
N ASN A 304 -3.73 21.68 2.39
CA ASN A 304 -4.47 21.64 1.13
C ASN A 304 -4.94 20.22 0.74
N HIS A 305 -4.27 19.17 1.22
CA HIS A 305 -4.57 17.77 0.87
C HIS A 305 -5.46 17.05 1.90
N MET A 306 -5.56 17.57 3.13
CA MET A 306 -6.40 17.05 4.22
C MET A 306 -6.11 15.60 4.65
N CYS A 307 -4.99 15.02 4.21
CA CYS A 307 -4.60 13.65 4.54
C CYS A 307 -3.94 13.51 5.91
N PRO A 308 -4.33 12.50 6.72
CA PRO A 308 -3.63 12.13 7.95
C PRO A 308 -2.15 11.81 7.75
N ILE A 309 -1.79 11.16 6.63
CA ILE A 309 -0.42 10.77 6.33
C ILE A 309 0.02 11.35 4.99
N ARG A 310 1.28 11.80 4.95
CA ARG A 310 1.98 12.14 3.71
C ARG A 310 3.26 11.35 3.60
N VAL A 311 3.44 10.69 2.47
CA VAL A 311 4.71 10.07 2.09
C VAL A 311 5.40 11.00 1.10
N HIS A 312 6.63 11.42 1.43
CA HIS A 312 7.46 12.23 0.56
C HIS A 312 8.59 11.37 0.00
N TRP A 313 8.67 11.31 -1.33
CA TRP A 313 9.73 10.61 -2.05
C TRP A 313 10.65 11.63 -2.72
N HIS A 314 11.91 11.66 -2.27
CA HIS A 314 12.92 12.58 -2.76
C HIS A 314 14.05 11.82 -3.42
N VAL A 315 14.29 12.05 -4.71
CA VAL A 315 15.49 11.57 -5.40
C VAL A 315 16.64 12.50 -5.03
N LYS A 316 17.52 12.03 -4.13
CA LYS A 316 18.52 12.87 -3.46
C LYS A 316 19.77 13.07 -4.28
N GLU A 317 20.38 12.00 -4.75
CA GLU A 317 21.69 12.03 -5.42
C GLU A 317 21.82 10.91 -6.44
N ASN A 318 22.64 11.15 -7.46
CA ASN A 318 22.96 10.20 -8.53
C ASN A 318 24.49 10.05 -8.66
N TYR A 319 25.01 8.89 -8.28
CA TYR A 319 26.43 8.53 -8.45
C TYR A 319 26.65 7.82 -9.78
N GLN A 320 27.87 7.37 -10.09
CA GLN A 320 28.14 6.63 -11.32
C GLN A 320 27.35 5.32 -11.38
N GLN A 321 27.48 4.45 -10.37
CA GLN A 321 26.86 3.12 -10.32
C GLN A 321 25.60 3.03 -9.44
N TYR A 322 25.36 4.04 -8.60
CA TYR A 322 24.28 4.02 -7.61
C TYR A 322 23.45 5.30 -7.67
N TRP A 323 22.26 5.25 -7.09
CA TRP A 323 21.44 6.42 -6.86
C TRP A 323 20.74 6.31 -5.51
N ARG A 324 20.47 7.46 -4.90
CA ARG A 324 20.00 7.56 -3.52
C ARG A 324 18.62 8.22 -3.48
N VAL A 325 17.71 7.60 -2.76
CA VAL A 325 16.37 8.11 -2.48
C VAL A 325 16.24 8.36 -0.99
N LYS A 326 15.59 9.46 -0.64
CA LYS A 326 15.15 9.74 0.72
C LYS A 326 13.62 9.63 0.79
N ILE A 327 13.14 8.83 1.72
CA ILE A 327 11.71 8.67 2.02
C ILE A 327 11.43 9.37 3.34
N THR A 328 10.38 10.19 3.38
CA THR A 328 9.91 10.83 4.62
C THR A 328 8.42 10.59 4.78
N VAL A 329 8.02 9.91 5.85
CA VAL A 329 6.61 9.74 6.21
C VAL A 329 6.28 10.75 7.29
N THR A 330 5.26 11.57 7.07
CA THR A 330 4.81 12.61 8.01
C THR A 330 3.39 12.30 8.47
N ASN A 331 3.16 12.35 9.77
CA ASN A 331 1.86 12.25 10.41
C ASN A 331 1.29 13.64 10.70
N PHE A 332 0.11 13.90 10.16
CA PHE A 332 -0.67 15.11 10.35
C PHE A 332 -1.85 14.90 11.30
N ASN A 333 -2.06 13.70 11.83
CA ASN A 333 -3.10 13.40 12.79
C ASN A 333 -2.67 13.79 14.22
N TYR A 334 -3.46 14.60 14.93
CA TYR A 334 -3.20 15.01 16.31
C TYR A 334 -3.65 14.00 17.36
N ARG A 335 -4.48 13.02 16.98
CA ARG A 335 -5.10 12.06 17.92
C ARG A 335 -4.53 10.65 17.84
N MET A 336 -3.68 10.37 16.84
CA MET A 336 -3.27 9.02 16.53
C MET A 336 -1.76 8.91 16.34
N ASN A 337 -1.19 7.94 17.05
CA ASN A 337 0.15 7.43 16.80
C ASN A 337 0.03 6.16 15.97
N TYR A 338 0.96 5.94 15.05
CA TYR A 338 1.03 4.71 14.26
C TYR A 338 2.18 3.86 14.77
N SER A 339 1.85 2.86 15.61
CA SER A 339 2.78 1.81 16.02
C SER A 339 2.88 0.73 14.96
N ASP A 340 4.06 0.11 14.84
CA ASP A 340 4.37 -0.93 13.84
C ASP A 340 3.99 -0.51 12.41
N TRP A 341 4.11 0.78 12.12
CA TRP A 341 3.76 1.31 10.82
C TRP A 341 4.58 0.63 9.72
N ASN A 342 3.98 0.48 8.55
CA ASN A 342 4.68 -0.03 7.38
C ASN A 342 4.36 0.79 6.13
N LEU A 343 5.28 0.70 5.18
CA LEU A 343 5.22 1.34 3.89
C LEU A 343 5.52 0.29 2.83
N VAL A 344 4.57 0.05 1.91
CA VAL A 344 4.80 -0.81 0.75
C VAL A 344 4.96 0.08 -0.47
N VAL A 345 6.07 -0.08 -1.19
CA VAL A 345 6.39 0.72 -2.37
C VAL A 345 6.62 -0.19 -3.55
N GLN A 346 5.96 0.13 -4.67
CA GLN A 346 6.19 -0.53 -5.94
C GLN A 346 7.08 0.33 -6.84
N HIS A 347 8.27 -0.17 -7.18
CA HIS A 347 9.22 0.44 -8.09
C HIS A 347 10.08 -0.64 -8.78
N PRO A 348 10.30 -0.58 -10.10
CA PRO A 348 11.01 -1.61 -10.88
C PRO A 348 12.52 -1.77 -10.55
N ASN A 349 13.04 -1.06 -9.56
CA ASN A 349 14.46 -1.11 -9.19
C ASN A 349 14.67 -1.61 -7.75
N PHE A 350 13.61 -2.07 -7.08
CA PHE A 350 13.74 -2.73 -5.77
C PHE A 350 14.47 -4.07 -5.86
N ASP A 351 14.50 -4.66 -7.05
CA ASP A 351 15.31 -5.78 -7.50
C ASP A 351 16.81 -5.53 -7.26
N ASN A 352 17.24 -4.27 -7.37
CA ASN A 352 18.62 -3.80 -7.26
C ASN A 352 18.86 -2.95 -5.99
N LEU A 353 18.07 -3.18 -4.93
CA LEU A 353 18.27 -2.49 -3.65
C LEU A 353 19.58 -2.97 -3.01
N THR A 354 20.53 -2.06 -2.82
CA THR A 354 21.85 -2.38 -2.26
C THR A 354 21.87 -2.18 -0.74
N GLN A 355 21.33 -1.06 -0.27
CA GLN A 355 21.38 -0.72 1.14
C GLN A 355 20.12 0.06 1.56
N ILE A 356 19.65 -0.23 2.75
CA ILE A 356 18.59 0.51 3.43
C ILE A 356 19.13 1.11 4.73
N PHE A 357 18.78 2.37 4.99
CA PHE A 357 19.17 3.07 6.19
C PHE A 357 17.96 3.25 7.11
N SER A 358 18.12 2.96 8.40
CA SER A 358 17.12 3.24 9.45
C SER A 358 15.76 2.54 9.36
N TYR A 359 15.49 1.70 8.34
CA TYR A 359 14.27 0.90 8.20
C TYR A 359 14.62 -0.58 8.01
N ASN A 360 13.68 -1.45 8.40
CA ASN A 360 13.68 -2.85 8.01
C ASN A 360 13.10 -3.00 6.58
N TYR A 361 13.50 -4.07 5.89
CA TYR A 361 13.10 -4.34 4.51
C TYR A 361 12.73 -5.80 4.30
N LYS A 362 11.69 -6.03 3.50
CA LYS A 362 11.38 -7.34 2.92
C LYS A 362 10.73 -7.17 1.56
N SER A 363 11.23 -7.89 0.56
CA SER A 363 10.57 -7.95 -0.75
C SER A 363 9.23 -8.69 -0.64
N ILE A 364 8.21 -8.17 -1.32
CA ILE A 364 6.91 -8.83 -1.49
C ILE A 364 6.80 -9.24 -2.95
N THR A 365 6.77 -10.53 -3.20
CA THR A 365 6.71 -11.10 -4.56
C THR A 365 5.39 -11.84 -4.74
N PRO A 366 4.26 -11.15 -4.98
CA PRO A 366 2.94 -11.81 -5.05
C PRO A 366 2.86 -12.89 -6.13
N TYR A 367 3.56 -12.68 -7.25
CA TYR A 367 3.56 -13.58 -8.42
C TYR A 367 4.91 -14.30 -8.66
N GLY A 368 5.84 -14.22 -7.70
CA GLY A 368 7.13 -14.94 -7.68
C GLY A 368 8.15 -14.59 -8.78
N ARG A 369 7.77 -13.86 -9.83
CA ARG A 369 8.64 -13.54 -10.98
C ARG A 369 9.14 -12.10 -11.01
N ILE A 370 8.51 -11.20 -10.24
CA ILE A 370 8.80 -9.76 -10.26
C ILE A 370 9.02 -9.33 -8.80
N ASN A 371 10.18 -8.72 -8.55
CA ASN A 371 10.60 -8.26 -7.23
C ASN A 371 10.54 -6.72 -7.13
N ASP A 372 9.55 -6.13 -7.80
CA ASP A 372 9.38 -4.69 -7.92
C ASP A 372 8.71 -4.06 -6.69
N THR A 373 8.38 -4.84 -5.67
CA THR A 373 7.62 -4.39 -4.52
C THR A 373 8.39 -4.64 -3.23
N ALA A 374 8.55 -3.59 -2.44
CA ALA A 374 9.26 -3.61 -1.18
C ALA A 374 8.35 -3.21 -0.02
N MET A 375 8.39 -3.98 1.06
CA MET A 375 7.83 -3.61 2.34
C MET A 375 8.92 -3.05 3.25
N LEU A 376 8.66 -1.86 3.79
CA LEU A 376 9.53 -1.14 4.71
C LEU A 376 8.79 -0.91 6.02
N TRP A 377 9.48 -1.01 7.15
CA TRP A 377 8.90 -0.68 8.46
C TRP A 377 9.97 -0.20 9.44
N GLY A 378 9.52 0.42 10.53
CA GLY A 378 10.41 0.92 11.58
C GLY A 378 11.23 -0.18 12.26
N VAL A 379 12.38 0.20 12.79
CA VAL A 379 13.22 -0.59 13.69
C VAL A 379 12.68 -0.43 15.12
N LYS A 380 12.46 -1.56 15.80
CA LYS A 380 11.95 -1.60 17.18
C LYS A 380 12.82 -0.73 18.09
N PHE A 381 12.18 0.02 18.98
CA PHE A 381 12.82 0.95 19.93
C PHE A 381 13.59 2.12 19.29
N TYR A 382 13.39 2.41 18.00
CA TYR A 382 14.01 3.54 17.32
C TYR A 382 12.99 4.40 16.59
N ASN A 383 12.32 3.82 15.60
CA ASN A 383 11.32 4.51 14.77
C ASN A 383 10.14 3.60 14.42
N ASP A 384 9.87 2.61 15.26
CA ASP A 384 8.70 1.73 15.23
C ASP A 384 7.39 2.43 15.58
N VAL A 385 7.45 3.62 16.16
CA VAL A 385 6.29 4.46 16.45
C VAL A 385 6.40 5.78 15.69
N LEU A 386 5.45 6.04 14.80
CA LEU A 386 5.25 7.35 14.17
C LEU A 386 4.28 8.15 15.05
N MET A 387 4.83 9.11 15.78
CA MET A 387 4.06 9.95 16.71
C MET A 387 3.07 10.83 15.97
N GLN A 388 2.07 11.32 16.71
CA GLN A 388 1.12 12.33 16.27
C GLN A 388 1.80 13.60 15.72
N SER A 389 1.01 14.41 15.02
CA SER A 389 1.45 15.67 14.42
C SER A 389 2.22 16.56 15.41
N GLY A 390 3.44 16.92 15.04
CA GLY A 390 4.38 17.68 15.86
C GLY A 390 5.83 17.52 15.39
N PRO A 391 6.82 17.98 16.16
CA PRO A 391 8.24 17.88 15.80
C PRO A 391 8.74 16.44 15.59
N LEU A 392 8.15 15.47 16.31
CA LEU A 392 8.45 14.04 16.22
C LEU A 392 7.45 13.28 15.31
N GLY A 393 6.55 14.00 14.64
CA GLY A 393 5.52 13.42 13.76
C GLY A 393 6.05 13.04 12.37
N ASN A 394 7.34 12.74 12.23
CA ASN A 394 7.91 12.27 10.98
C ASN A 394 8.97 11.19 11.19
N VAL A 395 9.11 10.31 10.21
CA VAL A 395 10.18 9.33 10.12
C VAL A 395 10.84 9.45 8.76
N GLN A 396 12.16 9.30 8.73
CA GLN A 396 12.96 9.44 7.52
C GLN A 396 13.89 8.24 7.36
N SER A 397 14.09 7.85 6.10
CA SER A 397 15.02 6.81 5.71
C SER A 397 15.61 7.13 4.35
N GLU A 398 16.75 6.52 4.06
CA GLU A 398 17.37 6.57 2.76
C GLU A 398 17.49 5.15 2.19
N LEU A 399 17.34 5.06 0.87
CA LEU A 399 17.55 3.85 0.09
C LEU A 399 18.68 4.10 -0.90
N LEU A 400 19.61 3.15 -0.98
CA LEU A 400 20.65 3.14 -1.99
C LEU A 400 20.38 2.01 -2.96
N PHE A 401 20.26 2.37 -4.22
CA PHE A 401 19.98 1.44 -5.30
C PHE A 401 21.16 1.38 -6.25
N GLN A 402 21.49 0.19 -6.72
CA GLN A 402 22.36 0.02 -7.87
C GLN A 402 21.58 0.34 -9.14
N LYS A 403 22.26 0.94 -10.13
CA LYS A 403 21.67 1.20 -11.44
C LYS A 403 21.63 -0.10 -12.24
N GLY A 404 20.42 -0.52 -12.62
CA GLY A 404 20.21 -1.58 -13.60
C GLY A 404 20.25 -1.05 -15.04
N GLU A 405 20.14 -1.95 -16.01
CA GLU A 405 20.10 -1.61 -17.45
C GLU A 405 18.93 -0.69 -17.83
N ALA A 406 17.80 -0.82 -17.13
CA ALA A 406 16.59 -0.02 -17.34
C ALA A 406 16.60 1.34 -16.62
N PHE A 407 17.70 1.71 -15.94
CA PHE A 407 17.77 2.94 -15.18
C PHE A 407 17.71 4.18 -16.06
N THR A 408 16.75 5.07 -15.80
CA THR A 408 16.65 6.38 -16.44
C THR A 408 15.97 7.38 -15.50
N PHE A 409 16.22 8.67 -15.69
CA PHE A 409 15.41 9.73 -15.06
C PHE A 409 14.31 10.25 -15.99
N ASP A 410 14.22 9.73 -17.20
CA ASP A 410 13.23 10.13 -18.17
C ASP A 410 11.84 9.72 -17.73
N LYS A 411 10.86 10.58 -18.06
CA LYS A 411 9.42 10.32 -17.87
C LYS A 411 9.06 9.88 -16.45
N GLY A 412 9.84 10.31 -15.46
CA GLY A 412 9.56 10.04 -14.06
C GLY A 412 9.80 8.60 -13.60
N TRP A 413 10.68 7.86 -14.29
CA TRP A 413 11.00 6.46 -13.94
C TRP A 413 11.52 6.29 -12.50
N ALA A 414 12.26 7.27 -11.97
CA ALA A 414 12.83 7.23 -10.61
C ALA A 414 11.80 7.38 -9.47
N PHE A 415 10.53 7.54 -9.80
CA PHE A 415 9.44 7.70 -8.84
C PHE A 415 8.61 6.41 -8.73
N PRO A 416 8.05 6.13 -7.54
CA PRO A 416 7.30 4.90 -7.33
C PRO A 416 6.03 4.88 -8.17
N ARG A 417 5.61 3.68 -8.56
CA ARG A 417 4.36 3.45 -9.29
C ARG A 417 3.16 3.46 -8.35
N ARG A 418 3.33 2.87 -7.16
CA ARG A 418 2.32 2.79 -6.10
C ARG A 418 2.99 2.84 -4.74
N VAL A 419 2.25 3.39 -3.77
CA VAL A 419 2.67 3.49 -2.38
C VAL A 419 1.48 3.14 -1.51
N TYR A 420 1.69 2.26 -0.53
CA TYR A 420 0.69 1.91 0.48
C TYR A 420 1.25 2.21 1.86
N PHE A 421 0.42 2.77 2.74
CA PHE A 421 0.76 3.00 4.14
C PHE A 421 -0.17 2.19 5.04
N ASN A 422 0.38 1.32 5.89
CA ASN A 422 -0.39 0.36 6.71
C ASN A 422 -1.40 -0.47 5.90
N GLY A 423 -1.08 -0.72 4.63
CA GLY A 423 -1.93 -1.42 3.66
C GLY A 423 -2.94 -0.56 2.90
N ASP A 424 -3.12 0.72 3.25
CA ASP A 424 -4.03 1.60 2.50
C ASP A 424 -3.30 2.27 1.33
N ASN A 425 -3.93 2.31 0.16
CA ASN A 425 -3.34 2.87 -1.06
C ASN A 425 -3.30 4.40 -1.00
N CYS A 426 -2.11 4.98 -1.18
CA CYS A 426 -1.93 6.43 -1.16
C CYS A 426 -2.20 7.06 -2.51
N VAL A 427 -2.78 8.26 -2.50
CA VAL A 427 -3.02 9.03 -3.73
C VAL A 427 -1.69 9.52 -4.29
N MET A 428 -1.35 9.03 -5.49
CA MET A 428 -0.18 9.46 -6.24
C MET A 428 -0.49 10.73 -7.04
N PRO A 429 0.47 11.67 -7.18
CA PRO A 429 0.38 12.74 -8.18
C PRO A 429 0.21 12.16 -9.59
N PRO A 430 -0.35 12.93 -10.53
CA PRO A 430 -0.51 12.45 -11.89
C PRO A 430 0.87 12.43 -12.58
N PRO A 431 1.16 11.45 -13.46
CA PRO A 431 2.51 11.26 -14.02
C PRO A 431 3.05 12.47 -14.81
N ASP A 432 2.17 13.30 -15.36
CA ASP A 432 2.51 14.54 -16.06
C ASP A 432 3.11 15.59 -15.12
N ALA A 433 2.74 15.58 -13.84
CA ALA A 433 3.26 16.49 -12.83
C ALA A 433 4.61 16.06 -12.25
N TYR A 434 5.11 14.85 -12.53
CA TYR A 434 6.35 14.35 -11.92
C TYR A 434 7.54 15.28 -12.21
N PRO A 435 8.49 15.44 -11.27
CA PRO A 435 9.67 16.26 -11.50
C PRO A 435 10.43 15.78 -12.74
N ARG A 436 10.46 16.63 -13.77
CA ARG A 436 11.14 16.34 -15.04
C ARG A 436 12.56 16.86 -15.00
N LEU A 437 13.45 16.19 -15.73
CA LEU A 437 14.76 16.74 -16.03
C LEU A 437 14.58 18.12 -16.69
N PRO A 438 15.41 19.10 -16.35
CA PRO A 438 15.37 20.38 -17.04
C PRO A 438 15.59 20.12 -18.53
N ASN A 439 14.63 20.55 -19.35
CA ASN A 439 14.79 20.50 -20.79
C ASN A 439 15.95 21.43 -21.15
N SER A 440 17.17 20.90 -21.24
CA SER A 440 18.31 21.58 -21.83
C SER A 440 18.18 21.58 -23.35
N GLY A 441 17.03 22.03 -23.85
CA GLY A 441 16.99 22.69 -25.13
C GLY A 441 17.41 24.13 -24.85
N PHE A 442 18.64 24.50 -25.23
CA PHE A 442 18.94 25.91 -25.48
C PHE A 442 17.92 26.37 -26.54
N ARG A 443 16.79 26.95 -26.10
CA ARG A 443 16.05 27.84 -26.98
C ARG A 443 16.99 29.01 -27.17
N GLN A 444 17.81 28.96 -28.21
CA GLN A 444 18.38 30.18 -28.76
C GLN A 444 17.18 31.04 -29.11
N HIS A 445 16.82 31.96 -28.22
CA HIS A 445 15.96 33.07 -28.54
C HIS A 445 16.78 33.90 -29.53
N VAL A 446 16.69 33.54 -30.81
CA VAL A 446 17.14 34.42 -31.88
C VAL A 446 16.26 35.66 -31.74
N SER A 447 16.84 36.73 -31.22
CA SER A 447 16.11 37.97 -31.01
C SER A 447 15.61 38.46 -32.36
N LEU A 448 14.32 38.77 -32.46
CA LEU A 448 13.74 39.36 -33.65
C LEU A 448 14.51 40.63 -34.05
N LEU A 449 15.02 41.36 -33.05
CA LEU A 449 15.86 42.53 -33.25
C LEU A 449 17.19 42.18 -33.94
N THR A 450 17.84 41.09 -33.54
CA THR A 450 19.07 40.63 -34.23
C THR A 450 18.80 40.24 -35.68
N LEU A 451 17.68 39.58 -35.98
CA LEU A 451 17.29 39.27 -37.36
C LEU A 451 17.02 40.54 -38.18
N ILE A 452 16.29 41.50 -37.61
CA ILE A 452 16.01 42.79 -38.26
C ILE A 452 17.29 43.58 -38.51
N MET A 453 18.22 43.62 -37.56
CA MET A 453 19.50 44.31 -37.71
C MET A 453 20.39 43.65 -38.75
N THR A 454 20.44 42.31 -38.80
CA THR A 454 21.17 41.60 -39.86
C THR A 454 20.57 41.88 -41.24
N PHE A 455 19.24 41.90 -41.36
CA PHE A 455 18.56 42.23 -42.61
C PHE A 455 18.78 43.69 -43.05
N LEU A 456 18.73 44.65 -42.11
CA LEU A 456 19.03 46.05 -42.42
C LEU A 456 20.49 46.25 -42.84
N SER A 457 21.43 45.54 -42.21
CA SER A 457 22.84 45.61 -42.57
C SER A 457 23.12 45.04 -43.97
N THR A 458 22.48 43.93 -44.36
CA THR A 458 22.63 43.38 -45.72
C THR A 458 22.00 44.28 -46.77
N VAL A 459 20.85 44.91 -46.49
CA VAL A 459 20.23 45.90 -47.39
C VAL A 459 21.09 47.15 -47.53
N ALA A 460 21.72 47.63 -46.46
CA ALA A 460 22.64 48.77 -46.51
C ALA A 460 23.89 48.46 -47.35
N VAL A 461 24.47 47.26 -47.20
CA VAL A 461 25.61 46.80 -48.00
C VAL A 461 25.24 46.66 -49.48
N MET A 462 24.06 46.11 -49.81
CA MET A 462 23.61 46.03 -51.20
C MET A 462 23.33 47.40 -51.81
N ARG A 463 22.81 48.36 -51.04
CA ARG A 463 22.62 49.75 -51.50
C ARG A 463 23.95 50.50 -51.69
N ALA A 464 24.94 50.23 -50.85
CA ALA A 464 26.29 50.77 -51.01
C ALA A 464 27.00 50.17 -52.24
N ALA A 465 26.79 48.88 -52.54
CA ALA A 465 27.35 48.21 -53.70
C ALA A 465 26.74 48.70 -55.03
N SER A 466 25.48 49.13 -55.04
CA SER A 466 24.82 49.72 -56.23
C SER A 466 25.26 51.16 -56.57
N GLY A 467 26.17 51.76 -55.78
CA GLY A 467 26.69 53.12 -56.01
C GLY A 467 28.02 53.21 -56.77
N CYS A 468 28.69 52.08 -57.05
CA CYS A 468 29.95 52.09 -57.80
C CYS A 468 29.75 51.62 -59.25
N CYS A 469 29.29 52.54 -60.11
CA CYS A 469 29.60 52.45 -61.54
C CYS A 469 31.01 53.02 -61.75
N VAL A 470 32.00 52.15 -61.96
CA VAL A 470 33.24 52.52 -62.64
C VAL A 470 33.48 51.50 -63.75
N SER A 471 33.44 52.01 -64.97
CA SER A 471 33.76 51.36 -66.25
C SER A 471 35.18 50.78 -66.28
N LEU A 472 35.35 49.60 -66.86
CA LEU A 472 36.61 49.13 -67.47
C LEU A 472 36.29 48.23 -68.68
N PRO A 473 37.09 48.26 -69.76
CA PRO A 473 36.73 47.74 -71.08
C PRO A 473 37.20 46.31 -71.36
N ASP A 474 36.44 45.68 -72.25
CA ASP A 474 36.68 44.66 -73.29
C ASP A 474 37.78 43.58 -73.18
N ASP A 475 37.33 42.41 -73.65
CA ASP A 475 38.04 41.21 -74.13
C ASP A 475 38.65 40.26 -73.10
N VAL A 476 37.98 39.12 -72.85
CA VAL A 476 38.33 37.82 -73.45
C VAL A 476 37.16 36.83 -73.31
N VAL A 477 36.91 36.17 -74.43
CA VAL A 477 35.83 35.23 -74.79
C VAL A 477 35.76 33.97 -73.91
N MET A 478 34.53 33.59 -73.54
CA MET A 478 34.17 32.29 -72.97
C MET A 478 34.26 31.16 -74.01
N ILE A 479 34.81 30.01 -73.62
CA ILE A 479 34.45 28.70 -74.21
C ILE A 479 33.87 27.82 -73.10
N VAL A 480 32.78 27.16 -73.46
CA VAL A 480 31.78 26.52 -72.61
C VAL A 480 31.89 24.99 -72.70
N ASN A 481 31.57 24.31 -71.58
CA ASN A 481 30.92 22.98 -71.44
C ASN A 481 31.77 21.67 -71.43
N PRO A 482 31.22 20.49 -71.01
CA PRO A 482 30.81 20.13 -69.64
C PRO A 482 31.11 18.63 -69.27
N LYS A 483 30.77 18.20 -68.04
CA LYS A 483 30.55 16.80 -67.56
C LYS A 483 31.73 15.78 -67.56
N ARG A 484 32.08 15.27 -66.37
CA ARG A 484 31.85 13.85 -65.96
C ARG A 484 32.18 13.61 -64.49
N ALA A 485 31.34 12.80 -63.85
CA ALA A 485 31.51 12.18 -62.54
C ALA A 485 32.67 11.16 -62.53
N ILE A 486 33.20 10.85 -61.33
CA ILE A 486 33.47 9.50 -60.79
C ILE A 486 33.89 9.63 -59.31
N GLU A 487 33.43 8.67 -58.51
CA GLU A 487 33.58 8.44 -57.07
C GLU A 487 35.02 8.25 -56.57
N SER A 488 35.24 8.50 -55.28
CA SER A 488 35.46 7.46 -54.22
C SER A 488 36.47 7.88 -53.15
N ASP A 489 36.04 7.65 -51.91
CA ASP A 489 36.77 7.34 -50.66
C ASP A 489 38.11 8.01 -50.31
N GLN A 490 38.15 8.64 -49.13
CA GLN A 490 39.06 8.17 -48.07
C GLN A 490 38.72 8.71 -46.66
N SER A 491 38.66 7.76 -45.73
CA SER A 491 38.70 7.83 -44.27
C SER A 491 39.92 8.59 -43.73
N ILE A 492 39.74 9.41 -42.69
CA ILE A 492 40.84 10.00 -41.91
C ILE A 492 40.92 9.33 -40.54
N GLY A 493 42.10 8.76 -40.29
CA GLY A 493 42.49 8.03 -39.09
C GLY A 493 42.90 8.92 -37.91
N ILE A 494 42.92 8.24 -36.78
CA ILE A 494 43.22 8.68 -35.42
C ILE A 494 44.75 8.68 -35.24
N ASN A 495 45.33 9.76 -34.72
CA ASN A 495 46.72 9.78 -34.25
C ASN A 495 46.79 9.48 -32.75
N HIS A 496 47.50 8.39 -32.44
CA HIS A 496 48.07 8.06 -31.15
C HIS A 496 49.42 8.77 -31.01
N ASP A 497 49.71 9.31 -29.83
CA ASP A 497 51.08 9.56 -29.40
C ASP A 497 51.31 8.95 -28.01
N SER A 498 52.47 8.30 -27.88
CA SER A 498 52.91 7.57 -26.70
C SER A 498 54.34 8.00 -26.37
N GLY A 499 54.63 8.18 -25.09
CA GLY A 499 55.96 8.50 -24.57
C GLY A 499 56.10 7.96 -23.15
N ILE A 500 56.94 6.94 -23.02
CA ILE A 500 57.28 6.16 -21.81
C ILE A 500 58.51 6.76 -21.12
N TYR A 501 58.57 6.67 -19.78
CA TYR A 501 59.72 6.33 -18.88
C TYR A 501 59.31 6.77 -17.46
N GLY A 502 59.51 6.06 -16.35
CA GLY A 502 60.23 4.84 -16.03
C GLY A 502 60.01 4.53 -14.52
N THR A 503 60.33 3.30 -14.15
CA THR A 503 60.09 2.56 -12.91
C THR A 503 60.76 3.09 -11.63
N LYS A 504 60.10 2.89 -10.47
CA LYS A 504 60.72 2.40 -9.20
C LYS A 504 59.69 2.13 -8.10
N SER A 505 59.64 0.87 -7.67
CA SER A 505 59.25 0.39 -6.33
C SER A 505 60.21 -0.79 -6.03
N PRO A 506 60.57 -1.11 -4.77
CA PRO A 506 59.72 -2.05 -4.03
C PRO A 506 59.80 -2.01 -2.48
N ASN A 507 58.97 -2.87 -1.87
CA ASN A 507 58.99 -3.51 -0.54
C ASN A 507 58.07 -2.88 0.53
N ASN A 508 56.93 -3.52 0.84
CA ASN A 508 56.72 -4.73 1.67
C ASN A 508 57.02 -4.50 3.15
N TYR A 509 55.97 -4.51 3.98
CA TYR A 509 55.92 -5.23 5.26
C TYR A 509 54.47 -5.62 5.56
N GLU A 510 54.25 -6.93 5.69
CA GLU A 510 53.17 -7.55 6.43
C GLU A 510 53.28 -7.17 7.92
N GLN A 511 52.16 -6.95 8.60
CA GLN A 511 51.99 -7.51 9.94
C GLN A 511 50.52 -7.61 10.35
N GLU A 512 50.20 -8.82 10.76
CA GLU A 512 49.00 -9.38 11.39
C GLU A 512 49.04 -9.15 12.93
N SER A 513 47.98 -9.55 13.65
CA SER A 513 47.69 -9.53 15.11
C SER A 513 47.14 -8.21 15.68
N ASP A 514 46.05 -8.16 16.48
CA ASP A 514 45.28 -9.14 17.28
C ASP A 514 43.77 -8.80 17.28
#